data_AF-A0A6P0WSW3-F1
#
_entry.id   AF-A0A6P0WSW3-F1
#
_cell.length_a   1.000
_cell.length_b   1.000
_cell.length_c   1.000
_cell.angle_alpha   90.00
_cell.angle_beta   90.00
_cell.angle_gamma   90.00
#
_symmetry.space_group_name_H-M   'P 1'
#
loop_
_entity.id
_entity.type
_entity.pdbx_description
1 polymer ?
#
loop_
_entity_poly.entity_id
_entity_poly.type
_entity_poly.pdbx_seq_one_letter_code
_entity_poly.pdbx_strand_id
1 'polypeptide(L)'
;MPDGDMVHSRLTRLYQKPYKSLCEGKANSNECAWIAMKALKQDIVRKGDLPVMLAKCMSDRLEQAINDVGENGLVDWTAVSMEFDRLEQQANGSHYLKTLVLNAGKSVLNDFRYKREVDTNSSSEAILKRYMYNVYESAFKERIPLTPEHFAGIDEVTLNRRIKEIQPDIDTAVSKWAKKATKDESVANLRRPPRRKVNQAEDLEEDLLSVHNHNNCRKINKLLQDEESVELSQITTHHLKEFL
;
A
#
# COMPACT_ATOMS: atom_id res chain seq x y z
N MET A 1 -2.80 -17.57 34.21
CA MET A 1 -3.92 -17.73 33.25
C MET A 1 -3.35 -17.66 31.86
N PRO A 2 -3.75 -18.51 30.91
CA PRO A 2 -3.38 -18.29 29.51
C PRO A 2 -4.15 -17.05 29.03
N ASP A 3 -3.44 -16.08 28.47
CA ASP A 3 -4.05 -14.86 27.93
C ASP A 3 -5.10 -15.23 26.87
N GLY A 4 -6.39 -15.07 27.19
CA GLY A 4 -7.53 -15.40 26.32
C GLY A 4 -7.60 -14.62 24.99
N ASP A 5 -6.59 -13.78 24.72
CA ASP A 5 -6.40 -13.00 23.51
C ASP A 5 -5.57 -13.73 22.43
N MET A 6 -4.86 -14.81 22.78
CA MET A 6 -4.02 -15.56 21.83
C MET A 6 -4.74 -16.81 21.31
N VAL A 7 -5.11 -16.77 20.03
CA VAL A 7 -5.79 -17.88 19.34
C VAL A 7 -4.87 -18.62 18.34
N HIS A 8 -3.70 -18.05 18.03
CA HIS A 8 -2.72 -18.66 17.13
C HIS A 8 -1.29 -18.54 17.70
N SER A 9 -0.67 -19.66 18.05
CA SER A 9 0.60 -19.68 18.79
C SER A 9 1.80 -19.04 18.07
N ARG A 10 1.81 -19.07 16.72
CA ARG A 10 2.91 -18.50 15.91
C ARG A 10 2.71 -17.04 15.49
N LEU A 11 1.55 -16.45 15.77
CA LEU A 11 1.28 -15.06 15.42
C LEU A 11 1.62 -14.15 16.58
N THR A 12 2.24 -13.01 16.27
CA THR A 12 2.44 -11.98 17.29
C THR A 12 1.10 -11.38 17.73
N ARG A 13 1.06 -10.77 18.91
CA ARG A 13 -0.18 -10.16 19.46
C ARG A 13 -0.85 -9.17 18.51
N LEU A 14 -0.06 -8.47 17.67
CA LEU A 14 -0.58 -7.54 16.67
C LEU A 14 -1.51 -8.21 15.65
N TYR A 15 -1.20 -9.44 15.26
CA TYR A 15 -1.88 -10.16 14.19
C TYR A 15 -2.95 -11.16 14.67
N GLN A 16 -3.11 -11.35 15.99
CA GLN A 16 -4.16 -12.19 16.57
C GLN A 16 -5.56 -11.72 16.14
N LYS A 17 -5.83 -10.41 16.20
CA LYS A 17 -7.14 -9.85 15.84
C LYS A 17 -7.46 -9.98 14.34
N PRO A 18 -6.55 -9.61 13.40
CA PRO A 18 -6.75 -9.92 11.98
C PRO A 18 -7.04 -11.40 11.72
N TYR A 19 -6.27 -12.30 12.32
CA TYR A 19 -6.47 -13.74 12.17
C TYR A 19 -7.85 -14.19 12.65
N LYS A 20 -8.23 -13.80 13.87
CA LYS A 20 -9.55 -14.10 14.45
C LYS A 20 -10.69 -13.60 13.56
N SER A 21 -10.58 -12.38 13.03
CA SER A 21 -11.57 -11.80 12.11
C SER A 21 -11.73 -12.64 10.84
N LEU A 22 -10.63 -13.13 10.27
CA LEU A 22 -10.64 -14.00 9.09
C LEU A 22 -11.23 -15.38 9.40
N CYS A 23 -10.96 -15.94 10.57
CA CYS A 23 -11.50 -17.24 10.99
C CYS A 23 -13.01 -17.18 11.28
N GLU A 24 -13.48 -16.19 12.05
CA GLU A 24 -14.89 -16.10 12.46
C GLU A 24 -15.84 -15.86 11.29
N GLY A 25 -15.40 -15.17 10.24
CA GLY A 25 -16.25 -14.89 9.06
C GLY A 25 -17.41 -13.93 9.29
N LYS A 26 -17.49 -13.29 10.47
CA LYS A 26 -18.51 -12.30 10.81
C LYS A 26 -18.28 -10.95 10.11
N ALA A 27 -17.03 -10.65 9.77
CA ALA A 27 -16.63 -9.45 9.06
C ALA A 27 -16.48 -9.76 7.56
N ASN A 28 -16.93 -8.84 6.71
CA ASN A 28 -16.66 -8.91 5.27
C ASN A 28 -15.17 -8.66 4.96
N SER A 29 -14.77 -8.94 3.71
CA SER A 29 -13.38 -8.79 3.26
C SER A 29 -12.82 -7.38 3.50
N ASN A 30 -13.59 -6.32 3.19
CA ASN A 30 -13.17 -4.94 3.41
C ASN A 30 -12.84 -4.66 4.89
N GLU A 31 -13.65 -5.16 5.82
CA GLU A 31 -13.42 -4.98 7.25
C GLU A 31 -12.23 -5.80 7.74
N CYS A 32 -12.11 -7.05 7.29
CA CYS A 32 -10.95 -7.90 7.56
C CYS A 32 -9.65 -7.23 7.06
N ALA A 33 -9.65 -6.69 5.85
CA ALA A 33 -8.53 -5.94 5.29
C ALA A 33 -8.20 -4.71 6.15
N TRP A 34 -9.21 -3.94 6.56
CA TRP A 34 -9.00 -2.74 7.38
C TRP A 34 -8.40 -3.03 8.77
N ILE A 35 -8.75 -4.18 9.36
CA ILE A 35 -8.17 -4.70 10.60
C ILE A 35 -6.72 -5.14 10.35
N ALA A 36 -6.45 -5.90 9.28
CA ALA A 36 -5.11 -6.35 8.91
C ALA A 36 -4.17 -5.17 8.61
N MET A 37 -4.62 -4.17 7.86
CA MET A 37 -3.88 -2.92 7.61
C MET A 37 -3.51 -2.20 8.90
N LYS A 38 -4.39 -2.21 9.92
CA LYS A 38 -4.08 -1.58 11.21
C LYS A 38 -2.87 -2.26 11.86
N ALA A 39 -2.88 -3.58 11.90
CA ALA A 39 -1.80 -4.38 12.48
C ALA A 39 -0.49 -4.17 11.70
N LEU A 40 -0.55 -4.25 10.36
CA LEU A 40 0.61 -4.05 9.49
C LEU A 40 1.20 -2.65 9.65
N LYS A 41 0.37 -1.59 9.64
CA LYS A 41 0.85 -0.22 9.90
C LYS A 41 1.56 -0.13 11.25
N GLN A 42 0.95 -0.66 12.31
CA GLN A 42 1.54 -0.62 13.65
C GLN A 42 2.88 -1.37 13.69
N ASP A 43 2.98 -2.48 12.98
CA ASP A 43 4.19 -3.28 12.89
C ASP A 43 5.31 -2.55 12.13
N ILE A 44 4.98 -1.91 11.01
CA ILE A 44 5.91 -1.07 10.24
C ILE A 44 6.40 0.11 11.10
N VAL A 45 5.50 0.85 11.74
CA VAL A 45 5.85 2.01 12.59
C VAL A 45 6.75 1.60 13.76
N ARG A 46 6.49 0.44 14.39
CA ARG A 46 7.34 -0.07 15.48
C ARG A 46 8.75 -0.44 15.03
N LYS A 47 8.93 -0.81 13.76
CA LYS A 47 10.26 -1.10 13.18
C LYS A 47 11.05 0.19 12.86
N GLY A 48 10.40 1.36 12.87
CA GLY A 48 11.04 2.66 12.73
C GLY A 48 11.50 2.97 11.29
N ASP A 49 12.38 3.97 11.17
CA ASP A 49 12.75 4.59 9.90
C ASP A 49 13.99 3.97 9.24
N LEU A 50 14.66 3.01 9.89
CA LEU A 50 15.82 2.30 9.32
C LEU A 50 15.54 1.74 7.90
N PRO A 51 14.39 1.10 7.62
CA PRO A 51 14.08 0.63 6.27
C PRO A 51 13.99 1.73 5.22
N VAL A 52 13.53 2.92 5.60
CA VAL A 52 13.40 4.05 4.67
C VAL A 52 14.79 4.56 4.29
N MET A 53 15.67 4.72 5.29
CA MET A 53 17.06 5.13 5.07
C MET A 53 17.82 4.12 4.20
N LEU A 54 17.75 2.83 4.53
CA LEU A 54 18.42 1.78 3.74
C LEU A 54 17.88 1.71 2.30
N ALA A 55 16.56 1.78 2.11
CA ALA A 55 15.95 1.77 0.79
C ALA A 55 16.43 2.96 -0.06
N LYS A 56 16.57 4.15 0.55
CA LYS A 56 17.12 5.34 -0.12
C LYS A 56 18.58 5.13 -0.53
N CYS A 57 19.46 4.71 0.39
CA CYS A 57 20.87 4.48 0.07
C CYS A 57 21.06 3.40 -1.03
N MET A 58 20.24 2.34 -1.00
CA MET A 58 20.24 1.31 -2.04
C MET A 58 19.77 1.88 -3.39
N SER A 59 18.71 2.72 -3.39
CA SER A 59 18.24 3.44 -4.59
C SER A 59 19.34 4.31 -5.18
N ASP A 60 20.03 5.11 -4.36
CA ASP A 60 21.07 6.02 -4.80
C ASP A 60 22.23 5.26 -5.47
N ARG A 61 22.65 4.12 -4.90
CA ARG A 61 23.70 3.26 -5.47
C ARG A 61 23.27 2.63 -6.79
N LEU A 62 22.02 2.20 -6.87
CA LEU A 62 21.46 1.63 -8.09
C LEU A 62 21.38 2.67 -9.21
N GLU A 63 20.84 3.85 -8.93
CA GLU A 63 20.71 4.95 -9.88
C GLU A 63 22.09 5.44 -10.34
N GLN A 64 23.05 5.58 -9.42
CA GLN A 64 24.42 5.90 -9.76
C GLN A 64 25.02 4.88 -10.74
N ALA A 65 24.89 3.58 -10.44
CA ALA A 65 25.43 2.53 -11.31
C ALA A 65 24.76 2.48 -12.70
N ILE A 66 23.49 2.84 -12.80
CA ILE A 66 22.79 2.95 -14.09
C ILE A 66 23.31 4.17 -14.87
N ASN A 67 23.53 5.30 -14.20
CA ASN A 67 23.94 6.55 -14.84
C ASN A 67 25.43 6.55 -15.26
N ASP A 68 26.31 5.93 -14.47
CA ASP A 68 27.77 5.93 -14.70
C ASP A 68 28.19 5.19 -15.98
N VAL A 69 27.32 4.30 -16.48
CA VAL A 69 27.61 3.35 -17.55
C VAL A 69 27.38 3.97 -18.95
N GLY A 70 26.69 5.12 -19.03
CA GLY A 70 26.39 5.81 -20.29
C GLY A 70 25.52 4.99 -21.25
N GLU A 71 25.35 5.47 -22.50
CA GLU A 71 24.42 4.86 -23.47
C GLU A 71 24.81 3.44 -23.93
N ASN A 72 26.08 3.04 -23.81
CA ASN A 72 26.61 1.80 -24.40
C ASN A 72 27.31 0.86 -23.43
N GLY A 73 27.39 1.20 -22.14
CA GLY A 73 28.02 0.31 -21.17
C GLY A 73 27.05 -0.75 -20.63
N LEU A 74 27.60 -1.71 -19.89
CA LEU A 74 26.83 -2.69 -19.13
C LEU A 74 26.98 -2.41 -17.64
N VAL A 75 25.86 -2.36 -16.92
CA VAL A 75 25.86 -2.22 -15.47
C VAL A 75 26.41 -3.48 -14.82
N ASP A 76 27.41 -3.32 -13.93
CA ASP A 76 27.88 -4.41 -13.08
C ASP A 76 26.91 -4.64 -11.92
N TRP A 77 25.86 -5.42 -12.20
CA TRP A 77 24.84 -5.78 -11.21
C TRP A 77 25.41 -6.52 -10.00
N THR A 78 26.54 -7.23 -10.16
CA THR A 78 27.20 -7.94 -9.06
C THR A 78 27.81 -6.93 -8.10
N ALA A 79 28.51 -5.92 -8.62
CA ALA A 79 29.06 -4.84 -7.81
C ALA A 79 27.96 -4.08 -7.04
N VAL A 80 26.85 -3.74 -7.70
CA VAL A 80 25.71 -3.08 -7.02
C VAL A 80 25.12 -3.96 -5.92
N SER A 81 24.97 -5.27 -6.17
CA SER A 81 24.53 -6.22 -5.15
C SER A 81 25.46 -6.26 -3.94
N MET A 82 26.78 -6.23 -4.16
CA MET A 82 27.77 -6.20 -3.08
C MET A 82 27.72 -4.89 -2.28
N GLU A 83 27.44 -3.76 -2.94
CA GLU A 83 27.20 -2.49 -2.24
C GLU A 83 25.97 -2.56 -1.32
N PHE A 84 24.90 -3.24 -1.74
CA PHE A 84 23.73 -3.45 -0.87
C PHE A 84 24.09 -4.26 0.38
N ASP A 85 24.92 -5.30 0.23
CA ASP A 85 25.42 -6.09 1.36
C ASP A 85 26.26 -5.24 2.31
N ARG A 86 27.12 -4.35 1.79
CA ARG A 86 27.91 -3.42 2.60
C ARG A 86 27.03 -2.43 3.37
N LEU A 87 26.01 -1.86 2.72
CA LEU A 87 25.05 -0.94 3.37
C LEU A 87 24.29 -1.64 4.51
N GLU A 88 23.86 -2.89 4.30
CA GLU A 88 23.22 -3.71 5.33
C GLU A 88 24.15 -3.92 6.54
N GLN A 89 25.41 -4.28 6.30
CA GLN A 89 26.39 -4.56 7.35
C GLN A 89 26.71 -3.31 8.18
N GLN A 90 26.82 -2.15 7.52
CA GLN A 90 27.16 -0.86 8.16
C GLN A 90 25.99 -0.26 8.93
N ALA A 91 24.76 -0.62 8.60
CA ALA A 91 23.60 -0.08 9.28
C ALA A 91 23.44 -0.63 10.70
N ASN A 92 23.17 0.29 11.64
CA ASN A 92 22.79 -0.03 13.00
C ASN A 92 21.32 -0.44 13.08
N GLY A 93 21.03 -1.58 13.71
CA GLY A 93 19.67 -2.03 13.94
C GLY A 93 19.53 -3.56 14.01
N SER A 94 18.29 -4.02 14.12
CA SER A 94 17.97 -5.45 14.17
C SER A 94 18.39 -6.16 12.88
N HIS A 95 19.21 -7.22 12.99
CA HIS A 95 19.62 -8.04 11.86
C HIS A 95 18.44 -8.47 10.99
N TYR A 96 17.35 -8.96 11.62
CA TYR A 96 16.15 -9.37 10.89
C TYR A 96 15.56 -8.25 10.04
N LEU A 97 15.49 -7.03 10.59
CA LEU A 97 14.96 -5.86 9.87
C LEU A 97 15.85 -5.51 8.67
N LYS A 98 17.17 -5.51 8.87
CA LYS A 98 18.15 -5.21 7.83
C LYS A 98 18.09 -6.24 6.70
N THR A 99 18.01 -7.53 7.03
CA THR A 99 17.86 -8.61 6.04
C THR A 99 16.57 -8.47 5.21
N LEU A 100 15.44 -8.09 5.82
CA LEU A 100 14.19 -7.87 5.07
C LEU A 100 14.32 -6.77 4.03
N VAL A 101 15.01 -5.67 4.37
CA VAL A 101 15.23 -4.54 3.46
C VAL A 101 16.24 -4.91 2.38
N LEU A 102 17.33 -5.60 2.74
CA LEU A 102 18.30 -6.13 1.78
C LEU A 102 17.64 -7.04 0.74
N ASN A 103 16.80 -7.97 1.19
CA ASN A 103 16.08 -8.87 0.29
C ASN A 103 15.14 -8.10 -0.66
N ALA A 104 14.45 -7.07 -0.15
CA ALA A 104 13.64 -6.19 -0.97
C ALA A 104 14.48 -5.42 -2.00
N GLY A 105 15.62 -4.87 -1.57
CA GLY A 105 16.62 -4.20 -2.41
C GLY A 105 17.10 -5.09 -3.55
N LYS A 106 17.61 -6.28 -3.21
CA LYS A 106 18.09 -7.27 -4.19
C LYS A 106 16.99 -7.75 -5.14
N SER A 107 15.76 -7.85 -4.65
CA SER A 107 14.62 -8.16 -5.52
C SER A 107 14.38 -7.05 -6.55
N VAL A 108 14.44 -5.76 -6.17
CA VAL A 108 14.32 -4.63 -7.12
C VAL A 108 15.48 -4.59 -8.09
N LEU A 109 16.70 -4.75 -7.59
CA LEU A 109 17.91 -4.87 -8.43
C LEU A 109 17.73 -5.93 -9.52
N ASN A 110 17.13 -7.07 -9.17
CA ASN A 110 16.87 -8.14 -10.11
C ASN A 110 15.86 -7.77 -11.21
N ASP A 111 14.85 -6.95 -10.90
CA ASP A 111 13.94 -6.46 -11.93
C ASP A 111 14.63 -5.54 -12.93
N PHE A 112 15.47 -4.62 -12.44
CA PHE A 112 16.29 -3.76 -13.31
C PHE A 112 17.21 -4.58 -14.20
N ARG A 113 17.91 -5.57 -13.63
CA ARG A 113 18.78 -6.48 -14.37
C ARG A 113 18.05 -7.20 -15.52
N TYR A 114 16.80 -7.59 -15.31
CA TYR A 114 16.01 -8.34 -16.29
C TYR A 114 14.95 -7.49 -17.00
N LYS A 115 15.06 -6.15 -16.93
CA LYS A 115 14.14 -5.19 -17.58
C LYS A 115 12.66 -5.47 -17.30
N ARG A 116 12.35 -5.90 -16.07
CA ARG A 116 10.96 -6.06 -15.62
C ARG A 116 10.41 -4.70 -15.22
N GLU A 117 9.15 -4.45 -15.55
CA GLU A 117 8.49 -3.21 -15.17
C GLU A 117 8.43 -3.06 -13.64
N VAL A 118 8.86 -1.90 -13.15
CA VAL A 118 8.76 -1.52 -11.75
C VAL A 118 7.73 -0.40 -11.64
N ASP A 119 6.51 -0.75 -11.25
CA ASP A 119 5.38 0.17 -11.10
C ASP A 119 5.52 1.06 -9.85
N THR A 120 6.48 1.98 -9.88
CA THR A 120 6.73 3.02 -8.86
C THR A 120 7.47 4.22 -9.44
N ASN A 121 7.35 5.38 -8.79
CA ASN A 121 7.99 6.61 -9.25
C ASN A 121 9.51 6.67 -8.99
N SER A 122 10.06 5.79 -8.14
CA SER A 122 11.50 5.74 -7.81
C SER A 122 11.89 4.35 -7.29
N SER A 123 13.17 3.99 -7.41
CA SER A 123 13.66 2.69 -6.93
C SER A 123 13.53 2.57 -5.41
N SER A 124 13.72 3.66 -4.65
CA SER A 124 13.50 3.69 -3.20
C SER A 124 12.06 3.33 -2.82
N GLU A 125 11.07 3.87 -3.55
CA GLU A 125 9.66 3.52 -3.37
C GLU A 125 9.40 2.04 -3.66
N ALA A 126 10.00 1.49 -4.73
CA ALA A 126 9.88 0.07 -5.08
C ALA A 126 10.44 -0.84 -3.97
N ILE A 127 11.64 -0.51 -3.47
CA ILE A 127 12.30 -1.27 -2.42
C ILE A 127 11.46 -1.23 -1.15
N LEU A 128 10.95 -0.04 -0.79
CA LEU A 128 10.14 0.12 0.42
C LEU A 128 8.78 -0.58 0.31
N LYS A 129 8.14 -0.54 -0.87
CA LYS A 129 6.90 -1.29 -1.17
C LYS A 129 7.10 -2.79 -0.95
N ARG A 130 8.20 -3.35 -1.49
CA ARG A 130 8.55 -4.77 -1.29
C ARG A 130 8.88 -5.11 0.15
N TYR A 131 9.62 -4.25 0.83
CA TYR A 131 9.92 -4.44 2.25
C TYR A 131 8.62 -4.53 3.09
N MET A 132 7.69 -3.57 2.90
CA MET A 132 6.43 -3.55 3.64
C MET A 132 5.57 -4.80 3.35
N TYR A 133 5.59 -5.29 2.11
CA TYR A 133 4.95 -6.54 1.74
C TYR A 133 5.63 -7.76 2.41
N ASN A 134 6.96 -7.82 2.42
CA ASN A 134 7.70 -8.91 3.09
C ASN A 134 7.44 -8.94 4.60
N VAL A 135 7.25 -7.77 5.25
CA VAL A 135 6.82 -7.70 6.65
C VAL A 135 5.44 -8.35 6.82
N TYR A 136 4.49 -8.03 5.93
CA TYR A 136 3.15 -8.64 5.96
C TYR A 136 3.20 -10.17 5.77
N GLU A 137 3.89 -10.66 4.74
CA GLU A 137 3.99 -12.09 4.46
C GLU A 137 4.61 -12.84 5.64
N SER A 138 5.80 -12.42 6.09
CA SER A 138 6.59 -13.16 7.09
C SER A 138 6.04 -13.07 8.51
N ALA A 139 5.36 -11.98 8.85
CA ALA A 139 4.77 -11.78 10.17
C ALA A 139 3.33 -12.33 10.28
N PHE A 140 2.63 -12.47 9.16
CA PHE A 140 1.23 -12.88 9.13
C PHE A 140 0.98 -14.10 8.25
N LYS A 141 1.00 -13.93 6.93
CA LYS A 141 0.47 -14.92 5.98
C LYS A 141 1.22 -16.25 6.03
N GLU A 142 2.55 -16.22 6.09
CA GLU A 142 3.39 -17.42 6.17
C GLU A 142 3.28 -18.13 7.52
N ARG A 143 2.75 -17.45 8.54
CA ARG A 143 2.59 -18.02 9.89
C ARG A 143 1.29 -18.77 10.06
N ILE A 144 0.24 -18.41 9.31
CA ILE A 144 -1.09 -19.02 9.37
C ILE A 144 -1.08 -20.54 9.10
N PRO A 145 -0.39 -21.07 8.07
CA PRO A 145 -0.40 -22.52 7.81
C PRO A 145 0.43 -23.34 8.82
N LEU A 146 1.07 -22.71 9.81
CA LEU A 146 1.90 -23.41 10.79
C LEU A 146 1.11 -24.04 11.95
N THR A 147 -0.22 -23.97 11.90
CA THR A 147 -1.12 -24.66 12.84
C THR A 147 -2.16 -25.46 12.05
N PRO A 148 -2.34 -26.76 12.34
CA PRO A 148 -3.28 -27.60 11.61
C PRO A 148 -4.75 -27.32 11.98
N GLU A 149 -5.00 -26.87 13.21
CA GLU A 149 -6.33 -26.54 13.71
C GLU A 149 -6.49 -25.02 13.77
N HIS A 150 -7.40 -24.49 12.95
CA HIS A 150 -7.67 -23.07 12.92
C HIS A 150 -8.80 -22.67 13.88
N PHE A 151 -8.72 -21.41 14.34
CA PHE A 151 -9.73 -20.85 15.23
C PHE A 151 -11.14 -20.97 14.63
N ALA A 152 -12.15 -21.20 15.47
CA ALA A 152 -13.54 -21.42 15.09
C ALA A 152 -13.79 -22.61 14.14
N GLY A 153 -12.84 -23.54 14.01
CA GLY A 153 -13.00 -24.76 13.21
C GLY A 153 -13.09 -24.50 11.70
N ILE A 154 -12.61 -23.35 11.24
CA ILE A 154 -12.57 -23.03 9.81
C ILE A 154 -11.57 -23.94 9.09
N ASP A 155 -11.93 -24.43 7.89
CA ASP A 155 -11.02 -25.19 7.06
C ASP A 155 -9.98 -24.27 6.37
N GLU A 156 -8.83 -24.86 6.04
CA GLU A 156 -7.71 -24.16 5.41
C GLU A 156 -8.08 -23.53 4.06
N VAL A 157 -8.94 -24.18 3.27
CA VAL A 157 -9.34 -23.70 1.94
C VAL A 157 -10.14 -22.40 2.06
N THR A 158 -11.12 -22.37 2.97
CA THR A 158 -11.92 -21.18 3.25
C THR A 158 -11.07 -20.05 3.81
N LEU A 159 -10.15 -20.34 4.75
CA LEU A 159 -9.26 -19.32 5.30
C LEU A 159 -8.32 -18.73 4.23
N ASN A 160 -7.71 -19.57 3.39
CA ASN A 160 -6.86 -19.13 2.30
C ASN A 160 -7.61 -18.28 1.27
N ARG A 161 -8.87 -18.63 0.96
CA ARG A 161 -9.73 -17.78 0.12
C ARG A 161 -9.91 -16.39 0.74
N ARG A 162 -10.25 -16.30 2.03
CA ARG A 162 -10.45 -15.01 2.72
C ARG A 162 -9.16 -14.18 2.79
N ILE A 163 -8.00 -14.81 2.95
CA ILE A 163 -6.69 -14.14 2.88
C ILE A 163 -6.46 -13.56 1.49
N LYS A 164 -6.76 -14.31 0.43
CA LYS A 164 -6.65 -13.83 -0.96
C LYS A 164 -7.60 -12.65 -1.23
N GLU A 165 -8.80 -12.67 -0.67
CA GLU A 165 -9.80 -11.61 -0.84
C GLU A 165 -9.37 -10.26 -0.25
N ILE A 166 -8.59 -10.25 0.83
CA ILE A 166 -8.10 -9.00 1.42
C ILE A 166 -6.83 -8.47 0.75
N GLN A 167 -6.15 -9.29 -0.06
CA GLN A 167 -4.83 -8.96 -0.63
C GLN A 167 -4.83 -7.67 -1.46
N PRO A 168 -5.78 -7.40 -2.36
CA PRO A 168 -5.76 -6.18 -3.17
C PRO A 168 -5.81 -4.88 -2.34
N ASP A 169 -6.52 -4.92 -1.21
CA ASP A 169 -6.62 -3.79 -0.29
C ASP A 169 -5.32 -3.60 0.51
N ILE A 170 -4.65 -4.69 0.88
CA ILE A 170 -3.31 -4.64 1.48
C ILE A 170 -2.31 -4.04 0.50
N ASP A 171 -2.30 -4.51 -0.75
CA ASP A 171 -1.36 -4.04 -1.79
C ASP A 171 -1.56 -2.55 -2.08
N THR A 172 -2.82 -2.11 -2.15
CA THR A 172 -3.18 -0.70 -2.31
C THR A 172 -2.68 0.16 -1.15
N ALA A 173 -2.84 -0.33 0.09
CA ALA A 173 -2.39 0.38 1.28
C ALA A 173 -0.86 0.46 1.34
N VAL A 174 -0.17 -0.66 1.09
CA VAL A 174 1.29 -0.75 1.05
C VAL A 174 1.87 0.20 0.00
N SER A 175 1.30 0.23 -1.21
CA SER A 175 1.74 1.15 -2.27
C SER A 175 1.63 2.62 -1.83
N LYS A 176 0.51 3.00 -1.22
CA LYS A 176 0.32 4.36 -0.69
C LYS A 176 1.29 4.68 0.45
N TRP A 177 1.56 3.72 1.32
CA TRP A 177 2.49 3.90 2.43
C TRP A 177 3.93 4.00 1.96
N ALA A 178 4.36 3.17 1.01
CA ALA A 178 5.70 3.24 0.45
C ALA A 178 5.95 4.61 -0.19
N LYS A 179 5.03 5.09 -1.02
CA LYS A 179 5.09 6.43 -1.61
C LYS A 179 5.16 7.54 -0.56
N LYS A 180 4.32 7.46 0.47
CA LYS A 180 4.26 8.46 1.53
C LYS A 180 5.52 8.46 2.39
N ALA A 181 6.01 7.29 2.79
CA ALA A 181 7.20 7.15 3.62
C ALA A 181 8.48 7.53 2.86
N THR A 182 8.54 7.27 1.56
CA THR A 182 9.63 7.76 0.70
C THR A 182 9.63 9.28 0.65
N LYS A 183 8.47 9.91 0.42
CA LYS A 183 8.33 11.38 0.37
C LYS A 183 8.64 12.05 1.71
N ASP A 184 8.21 11.46 2.82
CA ASP A 184 8.40 12.03 4.15
C ASP A 184 9.72 11.62 4.80
N GLU A 185 10.46 10.72 4.15
CA GLU A 185 11.64 10.04 4.70
C GLU A 185 11.39 9.38 6.08
N SER A 186 10.15 8.99 6.36
CA SER A 186 9.73 8.41 7.64
C SER A 186 8.43 7.63 7.55
N VAL A 187 8.30 6.58 8.37
CA VAL A 187 7.05 5.81 8.54
C VAL A 187 6.14 6.37 9.64
N ALA A 188 6.58 7.36 10.42
CA ALA A 188 5.82 7.87 11.56
C ALA A 188 4.44 8.44 11.16
N ASN A 189 4.36 9.06 9.98
CA ASN A 189 3.18 9.76 9.50
C ASN A 189 2.27 8.94 8.58
N LEU A 190 2.49 7.62 8.49
CA LEU A 190 1.64 6.75 7.69
C LEU A 190 0.18 6.82 8.14
N ARG A 191 -0.74 7.03 7.20
CA ARG A 191 -2.18 7.05 7.48
C ARG A 191 -2.82 5.80 6.93
N ARG A 192 -3.62 5.13 7.77
CA ARG A 192 -4.43 4.02 7.29
C ARG A 192 -5.49 4.57 6.32
N PRO A 193 -5.75 3.90 5.19
CA PRO A 193 -6.85 4.27 4.32
C PRO A 193 -8.18 4.36 5.07
N PRO A 194 -9.11 5.25 4.64
CA PRO A 194 -10.43 5.32 5.23
C PRO A 194 -11.12 3.95 5.11
N ARG A 195 -11.92 3.61 6.12
CA ARG A 195 -12.76 2.41 6.07
C ARG A 195 -13.77 2.59 4.95
N ARG A 196 -13.77 1.68 3.96
CA ARG A 196 -14.83 1.66 2.95
C ARG A 196 -16.14 1.34 3.65
N LYS A 197 -17.13 2.21 3.53
CA LYS A 197 -18.50 1.87 3.92
C LYS A 197 -18.96 0.84 2.89
N VAL A 198 -19.40 -0.32 3.37
CA VAL A 198 -20.22 -1.19 2.54
C VAL A 198 -21.53 -0.43 2.42
N ASN A 199 -21.80 0.13 1.26
CA ASN A 199 -23.18 0.48 0.93
C ASN A 199 -23.93 -0.85 1.07
N GLN A 200 -24.76 -0.97 2.10
CA GLN A 200 -25.80 -1.99 2.08
C GLN A 200 -26.48 -1.79 0.72
N ALA A 201 -26.58 -2.85 -0.07
CA ALA A 201 -27.58 -2.84 -1.12
C ALA A 201 -28.88 -2.50 -0.39
N GLU A 202 -29.41 -1.30 -0.64
CA GLU A 202 -30.78 -0.98 -0.28
C GLU A 202 -31.59 -2.12 -0.89
N ASP A 203 -32.33 -2.81 -0.04
CA ASP A 203 -33.30 -3.80 -0.40
C ASP A 203 -34.33 -3.08 -1.28
N LEU A 204 -34.12 -3.11 -2.60
CA LEU A 204 -34.99 -2.53 -3.61
C LEU A 204 -36.19 -3.46 -3.82
N GLU A 205 -36.90 -3.78 -2.75
CA GLU A 205 -38.11 -4.58 -2.82
C GLU A 205 -39.07 -4.29 -1.65
N GLU A 206 -39.43 -3.02 -1.44
CA GLU A 206 -40.75 -2.58 -0.91
C GLU A 206 -40.78 -1.05 -0.73
N ASP A 207 -40.95 -0.30 -1.82
CA ASP A 207 -41.81 0.91 -1.81
C ASP A 207 -42.01 1.45 -3.24
N LEU A 208 -42.39 0.56 -4.17
CA LEU A 208 -43.14 0.99 -5.34
C LEU A 208 -44.59 1.17 -4.87
N LEU A 209 -44.93 2.38 -4.40
CA LEU A 209 -46.26 3.04 -4.43
C LEU A 209 -46.48 3.98 -3.23
N SER A 210 -45.74 5.08 -3.14
CA SER A 210 -46.15 6.41 -2.63
C SER A 210 -44.87 7.24 -2.47
N VAL A 211 -44.68 8.51 -2.83
CA VAL A 211 -45.54 9.67 -2.91
C VAL A 211 -44.94 10.60 -3.97
N HIS A 212 -45.81 11.13 -4.81
CA HIS A 212 -45.57 12.22 -5.73
C HIS A 212 -45.05 13.48 -5.02
N ASN A 213 -44.28 14.28 -5.76
CA ASN A 213 -44.11 15.73 -5.63
C ASN A 213 -42.96 16.34 -4.80
N HIS A 214 -42.17 17.12 -5.57
CA HIS A 214 -41.53 18.38 -5.22
C HIS A 214 -40.27 18.31 -4.34
N ASN A 215 -39.09 18.36 -4.97
CA ASN A 215 -38.10 19.44 -4.78
C ASN A 215 -36.78 19.16 -5.52
N ASN A 216 -36.80 19.15 -6.86
CA ASN A 216 -35.57 19.07 -7.67
C ASN A 216 -35.37 20.22 -8.67
N CYS A 217 -35.95 21.40 -8.39
CA CYS A 217 -35.88 22.57 -9.30
C CYS A 217 -35.06 23.77 -8.78
N ARG A 218 -34.17 23.62 -7.78
CA ARG A 218 -33.40 24.77 -7.23
C ARG A 218 -31.88 24.74 -7.36
N LYS A 219 -31.27 23.71 -7.97
CA LYS A 219 -29.80 23.67 -8.14
C LYS A 219 -29.29 23.77 -9.58
N ILE A 220 -30.16 23.64 -10.59
CA ILE A 220 -29.74 23.69 -12.00
C ILE A 220 -29.76 25.13 -12.55
N ASN A 221 -30.61 26.02 -12.03
CA ASN A 221 -30.67 27.42 -12.48
C ASN A 221 -29.52 28.33 -11.98
N LYS A 222 -28.59 27.82 -11.15
CA LYS A 222 -27.43 28.60 -10.69
C LYS A 222 -26.14 28.31 -11.48
N LEU A 223 -26.14 27.29 -12.35
CA LEU A 223 -24.97 26.95 -13.17
C LEU A 223 -25.07 27.48 -14.61
N LEU A 224 -26.24 27.91 -15.06
CA LEU A 224 -26.45 28.47 -16.40
C LEU A 224 -26.34 30.00 -16.49
N GLN A 225 -26.09 30.70 -15.37
CA GLN A 225 -25.87 32.17 -15.38
C GLN A 225 -24.40 32.58 -15.18
N ASP A 226 -23.52 31.64 -14.82
CA ASP A 226 -22.10 31.92 -14.59
C ASP A 226 -21.20 31.53 -15.79
N GLU A 227 -21.70 30.77 -16.78
CA GLU A 227 -20.94 30.40 -17.99
C GLU A 227 -21.07 31.41 -19.14
N GLU A 228 -22.18 32.15 -19.27
CA GLU A 228 -22.35 33.16 -20.34
C GLU A 228 -21.59 34.48 -20.10
N SER A 229 -21.10 34.74 -18.88
CA SER A 229 -20.40 35.98 -18.55
C SER A 229 -18.87 35.92 -18.72
N VAL A 230 -18.29 34.73 -18.93
CA VAL A 230 -16.83 34.57 -19.09
C VAL A 230 -16.42 34.53 -20.56
N GLU A 231 -17.23 33.94 -21.46
CA GLU A 231 -16.87 33.83 -22.89
C GLU A 231 -16.96 35.15 -23.68
N LEU A 232 -17.77 36.12 -23.25
CA LEU A 232 -17.89 37.42 -23.93
C LEU A 232 -16.73 38.40 -23.63
N SER A 233 -15.88 38.10 -22.64
CA SER A 233 -14.72 38.95 -22.29
C SER A 233 -13.42 38.59 -23.02
N GLN A 234 -13.33 37.38 -23.59
CA GLN A 234 -12.11 36.89 -24.26
C GLN A 234 -12.12 37.10 -25.78
N ILE A 235 -13.30 37.28 -26.39
CA ILE A 235 -13.42 37.52 -27.85
C ILE A 235 -13.10 38.98 -28.22
N THR A 236 -13.21 39.93 -27.29
CA THR A 236 -12.91 41.36 -27.55
C THR A 236 -11.45 41.75 -27.35
N THR A 237 -10.61 40.89 -26.76
CA THR A 237 -9.18 41.20 -26.53
C THR A 237 -8.23 40.64 -27.60
N HIS A 238 -8.70 39.74 -28.48
CA HIS A 238 -7.83 39.14 -29.50
C HIS A 238 -7.85 39.83 -30.88
N HIS A 239 -8.74 40.81 -31.10
CA HIS A 239 -8.86 41.52 -32.39
C HIS A 239 -8.27 42.94 -32.45
N LEU A 240 -7.55 43.40 -31.41
CA LEU A 240 -6.93 44.74 -31.38
C LEU A 240 -5.39 44.73 -31.27
N LYS A 241 -4.73 43.59 -31.51
CA LYS A 241 -3.26 43.48 -31.53
C LYS A 241 -2.62 43.18 -32.89
N GLU A 242 -3.40 43.20 -33.98
CA GLU A 242 -2.86 43.04 -35.35
C GLU A 242 -2.99 44.29 -36.24
N PHE A 243 -3.20 45.49 -35.68
CA PHE A 243 -3.32 46.70 -36.51
C PHE A 243 -2.62 47.98 -36.00
N LEU A 244 -1.60 47.86 -35.15
CA LEU A 244 -0.64 48.94 -34.86
C LEU A 244 0.78 48.41 -34.72
#